data_AF-A0AAU6VD33-F1
#
_entry.id   AF-A0AAU6VD33-F1
#
_cell.length_a   1.000
_cell.length_b   1.000
_cell.length_c   1.000
_cell.angle_alpha   90.00
_cell.angle_beta   90.00
_cell.angle_gamma   90.00
#
_symmetry.space_group_name_H-M   'P 1'
#
loop_
_entity.id
_entity.type
_entity.pdbx_description
1 polymer ?
#
loop_
_entity_poly.entity_id
_entity_poly.type
_entity_poly.pdbx_seq_one_letter_code
_entity_poly.pdbx_strand_id
1 'polypeptide(L)'
;MSTIVFRNSQEAFIHKNVFQILQAEGHEPLNASRAADLAVETYRTTAAFGGRGGKCFDYCLGRARLLLLPAKKKAEKAKRSRGKAA
;
A
#
# COMPACT_ATOMS: atom_id res chain seq x y z
N MET A 1 -15.48 0.34 -6.91
CA MET A 1 -15.67 -1.09 -6.59
C MET A 1 -14.29 -1.67 -6.32
N SER A 2 -14.00 -2.01 -5.06
CA SER A 2 -12.77 -2.70 -4.69
C SER A 2 -12.79 -4.11 -5.28
N THR A 3 -11.75 -4.49 -6.00
CA THR A 3 -11.66 -5.80 -6.67
C THR A 3 -11.02 -6.87 -5.79
N ILE A 4 -10.71 -6.55 -4.54
CA ILE A 4 -9.97 -7.43 -3.64
C ILE A 4 -10.93 -8.26 -2.79
N VAL A 5 -10.73 -9.58 -2.84
CA VAL A 5 -11.34 -10.54 -1.91
C VAL A 5 -10.48 -10.62 -0.65
N PHE A 6 -11.07 -10.24 0.50
CA PHE A 6 -10.44 -10.36 1.81
C PHE A 6 -10.43 -11.84 2.25
N ARG A 7 -9.25 -12.37 2.60
CA ARG A 7 -9.06 -13.72 3.14
C ARG A 7 -9.21 -13.76 4.66
N ASN A 8 -9.05 -12.63 5.35
CA ASN A 8 -9.22 -12.54 6.79
C ASN A 8 -9.82 -11.20 7.26
N SER A 9 -10.23 -11.15 8.53
CA SER A 9 -10.80 -9.94 9.14
C SER A 9 -9.80 -8.78 9.27
N GLN A 10 -8.49 -9.07 9.27
CA GLN A 10 -7.45 -8.04 9.34
C GLN A 10 -7.32 -7.27 8.02
N GLU A 11 -7.40 -7.96 6.88
CA GLU A 11 -7.41 -7.33 5.55
C GLU A 11 -8.63 -6.43 5.37
N ALA A 12 -9.80 -6.90 5.80
CA ALA A 12 -11.02 -6.08 5.78
C ALA A 12 -10.90 -4.84 6.69
N PHE A 13 -10.29 -5.00 7.87
CA PHE A 13 -9.99 -3.89 8.78
C PHE A 13 -9.06 -2.87 8.14
N ILE A 14 -7.95 -3.32 7.52
CA ILE A 14 -6.98 -2.43 6.87
C ILE A 14 -7.63 -1.65 5.75
N HIS A 15 -8.36 -2.31 4.85
CA HIS A 15 -9.03 -1.66 3.73
C HIS A 15 -10.00 -0.57 4.21
N LYS A 16 -10.91 -0.92 5.14
CA LYS A 16 -11.94 0.01 5.63
C LYS A 16 -11.32 1.24 6.29
N ASN A 17 -10.34 1.05 7.18
CA ASN A 17 -9.74 2.16 7.92
C ASN A 17 -8.85 3.04 7.01
N VAL A 18 -8.05 2.44 6.13
CA VAL A 18 -7.24 3.21 5.17
C VAL A 18 -8.14 4.03 4.25
N PHE A 19 -9.23 3.44 3.73
CA PHE A 19 -10.19 4.16 2.90
C PHE A 19 -10.83 5.35 3.63
N GLN A 20 -11.26 5.15 4.88
CA GLN A 20 -11.84 6.22 5.69
C GLN A 20 -10.85 7.35 5.98
N ILE A 21 -9.61 7.02 6.31
CA ILE A 21 -8.55 8.02 6.54
C ILE A 21 -8.30 8.83 5.28
N LEU A 22 -8.17 8.18 4.12
CA LEU A 22 -7.89 8.86 2.86
C LEU A 22 -9.06 9.73 2.39
N GLN A 23 -10.31 9.31 2.62
CA GLN A 23 -11.46 10.17 2.42
C GLN A 23 -11.45 11.38 3.36
N ALA A 24 -11.11 11.19 4.63
CA ALA A 24 -10.99 12.29 5.60
C ALA A 24 -9.86 13.27 5.22
N GLU A 25 -8.79 12.79 4.57
CA GLU A 25 -7.72 13.62 3.99
C GLU A 25 -8.15 14.36 2.71
N GLY A 26 -9.35 14.11 2.18
CA GLY A 26 -9.90 14.79 1.00
C GLY A 26 -9.50 14.14 -0.33
N HIS A 27 -9.02 12.91 -0.32
CA HIS A 27 -8.70 12.19 -1.56
C HIS A 27 -9.97 11.67 -2.24
N GLU A 28 -9.98 11.76 -3.58
CA GLU A 28 -11.01 11.18 -4.44
C GLU A 28 -11.32 9.71 -4.07
N PRO A 29 -12.60 9.30 -4.02
CA PRO A 29 -12.98 7.96 -3.57
C PRO A 29 -12.41 6.84 -4.47
N LEU A 30 -12.24 7.10 -5.77
CA LEU A 30 -11.59 6.17 -6.70
C LEU A 30 -10.11 5.95 -6.34
N ASN A 31 -9.42 7.02 -5.98
CA ASN A 31 -8.01 6.98 -5.60
C ASN A 31 -7.84 6.36 -4.21
N ALA A 32 -8.70 6.74 -3.25
CA ALA A 32 -8.74 6.15 -1.92
C ALA A 32 -9.00 4.64 -1.96
N SER A 33 -9.91 4.17 -2.83
CA SER A 33 -10.17 2.74 -3.04
C SER A 33 -8.92 2.01 -3.53
N ARG A 34 -8.26 2.53 -4.58
CA ARG A 34 -7.02 1.93 -5.12
C ARG A 34 -5.89 1.89 -4.09
N ALA A 35 -5.78 2.93 -3.27
CA ALA A 35 -4.78 3.01 -2.21
C ALA A 35 -5.07 2.02 -1.06
N ALA A 36 -6.35 1.84 -0.71
CA ALA A 36 -6.79 0.84 0.26
C ALA A 36 -6.58 -0.59 -0.27
N ASP A 37 -6.81 -0.82 -1.57
CA ASP A 37 -6.53 -2.10 -2.22
C ASP A 37 -5.01 -2.43 -2.12
N LEU A 38 -4.14 -1.47 -2.45
CA LEU A 38 -2.69 -1.62 -2.30
C LEU A 38 -2.26 -1.86 -0.85
N ALA A 39 -2.94 -1.26 0.13
CA ALA A 39 -2.66 -1.50 1.55
C ALA A 39 -2.88 -2.96 1.94
N VAL A 40 -3.94 -3.59 1.41
CA VAL A 40 -4.23 -5.02 1.62
C VAL A 40 -3.19 -5.91 0.93
N GLU A 41 -2.82 -5.60 -0.32
CA GLU A 41 -1.75 -6.33 -1.02
C GLU A 41 -0.40 -6.20 -0.31
N THR A 42 -0.11 -4.99 0.19
CA THR A 42 1.07 -4.73 1.02
C THR A 42 1.02 -5.61 2.26
N TYR A 43 -0.10 -5.64 2.97
CA TYR A 43 -0.27 -6.50 4.14
C TYR A 43 -0.04 -7.98 3.79
N ARG A 44 -0.58 -8.50 2.68
CA ARG A 44 -0.30 -9.88 2.24
C ARG A 44 1.17 -10.17 2.03
N THR A 45 1.88 -9.25 1.39
CA THR A 45 3.29 -9.41 1.04
C THR A 45 4.22 -9.15 2.22
N THR A 46 3.80 -8.30 3.17
CA THR A 46 4.60 -7.93 4.34
C THR A 46 4.21 -8.63 5.63
N ALA A 47 3.07 -9.34 5.70
CA ALA A 47 2.72 -10.21 6.83
C ALA A 47 3.75 -11.34 7.04
N ALA A 48 4.57 -11.64 6.02
CA ALA A 48 5.73 -12.53 6.13
C ALA A 48 6.90 -11.94 6.95
N PHE A 49 6.92 -10.64 7.26
CA PHE A 49 7.87 -10.05 8.22
C PHE A 49 7.40 -10.32 9.64
N GLY A 50 7.51 -11.59 10.07
CA GLY A 50 7.12 -12.10 11.38
C GLY A 50 7.89 -11.51 12.55
N GLY A 51 7.67 -10.25 12.89
CA GLY A 51 8.30 -9.65 14.08
C GLY A 51 8.01 -8.18 14.39
N ARG A 52 7.31 -7.43 13.53
CA ARG A 52 6.96 -6.02 13.83
C ARG A 52 5.58 -5.92 14.48
N GLY A 53 5.49 -6.40 15.72
CA GLY A 53 4.32 -6.25 16.58
C GLY A 53 3.82 -4.80 16.59
N GLY A 54 2.60 -4.60 16.08
CA GLY A 54 1.85 -3.35 16.21
C GLY A 54 1.93 -2.33 15.07
N LYS A 55 2.93 -2.38 14.17
CA LYS A 55 3.13 -1.30 13.15
C LYS A 55 2.70 -1.66 11.72
N CYS A 56 2.04 -2.81 11.53
CA CYS A 56 1.63 -3.27 10.20
C CYS A 56 0.62 -2.31 9.56
N PHE A 57 -0.33 -1.78 10.34
CA PHE A 57 -1.33 -0.84 9.83
C PHE A 57 -0.69 0.48 9.36
N ASP A 58 0.12 1.12 10.20
CA ASP A 58 0.85 2.34 9.82
C ASP A 58 1.72 2.16 8.58
N TYR A 59 2.37 1.00 8.46
CA TYR A 59 3.17 0.68 7.28
C TYR A 59 2.29 0.60 6.01
N CYS A 60 1.14 -0.07 6.11
CA CYS A 60 0.19 -0.19 5.00
C CYS A 60 -0.42 1.17 4.63
N LEU A 61 -0.78 1.99 5.63
CA LEU A 61 -1.30 3.34 5.43
C LEU A 61 -0.25 4.26 4.79
N GLY A 62 1.00 4.21 5.25
CA GLY A 62 2.09 4.98 4.66
C GLY A 62 2.33 4.61 3.20
N ARG A 63 2.24 3.32 2.86
CA ARG A 63 2.33 2.84 1.47
C ARG A 63 1.14 3.28 0.61
N ALA A 64 -0.07 3.24 1.16
CA ALA A 64 -1.27 3.74 0.50
C ALA A 64 -1.16 5.24 0.19
N ARG A 65 -0.69 6.05 1.15
CA ARG A 65 -0.42 7.49 0.95
C ARG A 65 0.64 7.74 -0.10
N LEU A 66 1.71 6.94 -0.16
CA LEU A 66 2.74 7.07 -1.19
C LEU A 66 2.22 6.84 -2.62
N LEU A 67 1.14 6.08 -2.80
CA LEU A 67 0.46 5.92 -4.09
C LEU A 67 -0.32 7.17 -4.49
N LEU A 68 -0.86 7.90 -3.50
CA LEU A 68 -1.72 9.07 -3.67
C LEU A 68 -0.96 10.39 -3.71
N LEU A 69 0.21 10.44 -3.08
CA LEU A 69 1.16 11.52 -3.25
C LEU A 69 1.47 11.60 -4.75
N PRO A 70 1.27 12.76 -5.41
CA PRO A 70 1.66 12.93 -6.79
C PRO A 70 3.12 12.54 -6.85
N ALA A 71 3.45 11.53 -7.67
CA ALA A 71 4.80 11.08 -7.87
C ALA A 71 5.60 12.28 -8.38
N LYS A 72 6.19 13.07 -7.48
CA LYS A 72 7.33 13.92 -7.80
C LYS A 72 8.41 12.94 -8.22
N LYS A 73 8.42 12.66 -9.53
CA LYS A 73 9.49 12.07 -10.32
C LYS A 73 10.35 11.08 -9.52
N LYS A 74 9.91 9.82 -9.44
CA LYS A 74 10.85 8.70 -9.37
C LYS A 74 10.77 7.84 -10.64
N ALA A 75 10.70 8.52 -11.78
CA ALA A 75 11.18 7.97 -13.04
C ALA A 75 12.72 8.11 -13.10
N GLU A 76 13.43 7.58 -12.11
CA GLU A 76 14.89 7.32 -12.24
C GLU A 76 15.35 6.38 -11.13
N LYS A 77 14.95 5.10 -11.15
CA LYS A 77 15.73 4.03 -10.50
C LYS A 77 15.45 2.70 -11.19
N ALA A 78 15.83 2.61 -12.46
CA ALA A 78 15.94 1.34 -13.17
C ALA A 78 17.05 1.38 -14.24
N LYS A 79 18.25 1.84 -13.87
CA LYS A 79 19.50 1.36 -14.49
C LYS A 79 20.27 0.58 -13.42
N ARG A 80 19.84 -0.66 -13.19
CA ARG A 80 20.67 -1.68 -12.54
C ARG A 80 20.50 -2.98 -13.32
N SER A 81 20.99 -3.00 -14.55
CA SER A 81 21.45 -4.23 -15.17
C SER A 81 22.79 -4.59 -14.55
N ARG A 82 22.79 -5.70 -13.81
CA ARG A 82 23.98 -6.42 -13.34
C ARG A 82 24.88 -6.80 -14.52
N GLY A 83 26.19 -6.60 -14.33
CA GLY A 83 27.26 -7.56 -14.62
C GLY A 83 27.57 -7.92 -16.07
N LYS A 84 28.80 -7.60 -16.50
CA LYS A 84 29.73 -8.62 -17.01
C LYS A 84 31.17 -8.17 -16.78
N ALA A 85 31.84 -8.82 -15.84
CA ALA A 85 33.28 -8.99 -15.91
C ALA A 85 33.55 -10.00 -17.04
N ALA A 86 34.43 -9.63 -17.97
CA ALA A 86 35.19 -10.51 -18.85
C ALA A 86 36.37 -9.69 -19.38
#